data_AF-A0AAV5HWW1-F1
#
_entry.id   AF-A0AAV5HWW1-F1
#
_cell.length_a   1.000
_cell.length_b   1.000
_cell.length_c   1.000
_cell.angle_alpha   90.00
_cell.angle_beta   90.00
_cell.angle_gamma   90.00
#
_symmetry.space_group_name_H-M   'P 1'
#
loop_
_entity.id
_entity.type
_entity.pdbx_description
1 polymer ?
#
loop_
_entity_poly.entity_id
_entity_poly.type
_entity_poly.pdbx_seq_one_letter_code
_entity_poly.pdbx_strand_id
1 'polypeptide(L)' 'MHFTNKYVHAQVIHAPAATVASFSSSREKALRSSMESTWNVAAAAAKIGKKFGELLLKEILAV' A
#
# COMPACT_ATOMS: atom_id res chain seq x y z
N MET A 1 -0.29 8.88 1.60
CA MET A 1 -0.73 8.09 0.42
C MET A 1 -0.65 8.97 -0.82
N HIS A 2 -0.25 8.41 -1.96
CA HIS A 2 -0.15 9.10 -3.25
C HIS A 2 -1.17 8.51 -4.22
N PHE A 3 -2.06 9.36 -4.73
CA PHE A 3 -3.08 9.00 -5.72
C PHE A 3 -2.68 9.55 -7.08
N THR A 4 -2.69 8.69 -8.09
CA THR A 4 -2.53 9.07 -9.50
C THR A 4 -3.82 8.73 -10.24
N ASN A 5 -3.99 9.27 -11.44
CA ASN A 5 -5.16 8.98 -12.29
C ASN A 5 -5.39 7.48 -12.51
N LYS A 6 -4.34 6.65 -12.43
CA LYS A 6 -4.39 5.22 -12.73
C LYS A 6 -4.12 4.30 -11.53
N TYR A 7 -3.44 4.81 -10.51
CA TYR A 7 -2.90 3.99 -9.42
C TYR A 7 -2.95 4.70 -8.08
N VAL A 8 -3.12 3.90 -7.04
CA VAL A 8 -2.99 4.32 -5.65
C VAL A 8 -1.73 3.70 -5.07
N HIS A 9 -1.02 4.49 -4.28
CA HIS A 9 0.19 4.05 -3.62
C HIS A 9 0.23 4.51 -2.15
N ALA A 10 0.65 3.63 -1.26
CA ALA A 10 0.83 3.89 0.16
C ALA A 10 2.25 3.47 0.58
N GLN A 11 2.97 4.37 1.23
CA GLN A 11 4.27 4.08 1.83
C GLN A 11 4.34 4.64 3.24
N VAL A 12 5.05 3.93 4.09
CA VAL A 12 5.44 4.38 5.43
C VAL A 12 6.95 4.52 5.40
N ILE A 13 7.38 5.72 5.75
CA ILE A 13 8.79 6.09 5.80
C ILE A 13 9.12 6.30 7.27
N HIS A 14 10.18 5.66 7.73
CA HIS A 14 10.77 5.96 9.01
C HIS A 14 11.50 7.31 8.89
N ALA A 15 10.86 8.39 9.36
CA ALA A 15 11.36 9.75 9.21
C ALA A 15 12.83 9.95 9.66
N PRO A 16 13.31 9.34 10.77
CA PRO A 16 14.70 9.49 11.21
C PRO A 16 15.74 8.84 10.28
N ALA A 17 15.39 7.73 9.63
CA ALA A 17 16.34 6.96 8.81
C ALA A 17 16.15 7.18 7.31
N ALA A 18 15.11 7.93 6.91
CA ALA A 18 14.63 8.04 5.53
C ALA A 18 14.39 6.67 4.84
N THR A 19 14.26 5.59 5.62
CA THR A 19 14.05 4.24 5.11
C THR A 19 12.56 3.98 4.92
N VAL A 20 12.20 3.38 3.80
CA VAL A 20 10.83 2.91 3.55
C VAL A 20 10.63 1.62 4.35
N ALA A 21 9.80 1.69 5.39
CA ALA A 21 9.54 0.56 6.28
C ALA A 21 8.41 -0.33 5.75
N SER A 22 7.51 0.21 4.94
CA SER A 22 6.48 -0.57 4.22
C SER A 22 6.01 0.19 2.98
N PHE A 23 5.73 -0.54 1.91
CA PHE A 23 5.29 -0.01 0.62
C PHE A 23 4.17 -0.89 0.08
N SER A 24 3.10 -0.28 -0.46
CA SER A 24 2.05 -1.03 -1.13
C SER A 24 1.35 -0.23 -2.22
N SER A 25 1.24 -0.80 -3.42
CA SER A 25 0.66 -0.16 -4.61
C SER A 25 -0.39 -1.02 -5.31
N SER A 26 -1.42 -0.38 -5.89
CA SER A 26 -2.33 -1.04 -6.84
C SER A 26 -1.64 -1.55 -8.10
N ARG A 27 -0.40 -1.14 -8.37
CA ARG A 27 0.42 -1.65 -9.48
C ARG A 27 1.03 -3.02 -9.18
N GLU A 28 1.17 -3.39 -7.91
CA GLU A 28 1.78 -4.66 -7.54
C GLU A 28 0.94 -5.83 -8.04
N LYS A 29 1.61 -6.81 -8.68
CA LYS A 29 0.96 -7.98 -9.29
C LYS A 29 0.10 -8.76 -8.29
N ALA A 30 0.54 -8.84 -7.04
CA ALA A 30 -0.17 -9.49 -5.94
C ALA A 30 -1.52 -8.81 -5.61
N LEU A 31 -1.56 -7.48 -5.64
CA LEU A 31 -2.77 -6.70 -5.39
C LEU A 31 -3.65 -6.58 -6.64
N ARG A 32 -3.04 -6.51 -7.83
CA ARG A 32 -3.74 -6.40 -9.10
C ARG A 32 -4.60 -7.63 -9.40
N SER A 33 -4.15 -8.82 -9.02
CA SER A 33 -4.96 -10.05 -9.16
C SER A 33 -6.17 -10.10 -8.21
N SER A 34 -6.12 -9.34 -7.11
CA SER A 34 -7.23 -9.24 -6.15
C SER A 34 -8.15 -8.05 -6.46
N MET A 35 -7.75 -7.10 -7.31
CA MET A 35 -8.54 -5.93 -7.69
C MET A 35 -9.26 -6.16 -9.02
N GLU A 36 -10.59 -6.16 -8.97
CA GLU A 36 -11.46 -6.20 -10.17
C GLU A 36 -11.26 -4.99 -11.08
N SER A 37 -10.89 -3.82 -10.51
CA SER A 37 -10.60 -2.61 -11.29
C SER A 37 -9.68 -1.65 -10.51
N THR A 38 -8.62 -1.19 -11.16
CA THR A 38 -7.72 -0.12 -10.66
C THR A 38 -8.34 1.27 -10.73
N TRP A 39 -9.45 1.43 -11.46
CA TRP A 39 -10.15 2.70 -11.65
C TRP A 39 -10.96 3.14 -10.43
N ASN A 40 -11.42 2.18 -9.61
CA ASN A 40 -12.11 2.51 -8.37
C ASN A 40 -11.07 2.79 -7.28
N VAL A 41 -10.69 4.06 -7.16
CA VAL A 41 -9.71 4.55 -6.18
C VAL A 41 -10.10 4.18 -4.74
N ALA A 42 -11.39 4.20 -4.41
CA ALA A 42 -11.86 3.82 -3.07
C ALA A 42 -11.67 2.33 -2.79
N ALA A 43 -12.05 1.46 -3.74
CA ALA A 43 -11.85 0.02 -3.60
C ALA A 43 -10.37 -0.37 -3.61
N ALA A 44 -9.55 0.31 -4.42
CA ALA A 44 -8.10 0.15 -4.45
C ALA A 44 -7.46 0.56 -3.13
N ALA A 45 -7.81 1.73 -2.61
CA ALA A 45 -7.29 2.24 -1.34
C ALA A 45 -7.67 1.35 -0.15
N ALA A 46 -8.88 0.81 -0.13
CA ALA A 46 -9.30 -0.13 0.93
C ALA A 46 -8.47 -1.43 0.91
N LYS A 47 -8.23 -1.99 -0.28
CA LYS A 47 -7.42 -3.22 -0.42
C LYS A 47 -5.95 -2.98 -0.11
N ILE A 48 -5.38 -1.88 -0.62
CA ILE A 48 -4.01 -1.46 -0.30
C ILE A 48 -3.90 -1.22 1.19
N GLY A 49 -4.81 -0.45 1.79
CA GLY A 49 -4.81 -0.15 3.23
C GLY A 49 -4.86 -1.41 4.09
N LYS A 50 -5.68 -2.40 3.72
CA LYS A 50 -5.72 -3.69 4.41
C LYS A 50 -4.38 -4.43 4.31
N LYS A 51 -3.83 -4.57 3.09
CA LYS A 51 -2.55 -5.27 2.88
C LYS A 51 -1.39 -4.56 3.56
N PHE A 52 -1.43 -3.25 3.52
CA PHE A 52 -0.46 -2.36 4.13
C PHE A 52 -0.52 -2.41 5.66
N GLY A 53 -1.72 -2.50 6.25
CA GLY A 53 -1.89 -2.72 7.68
C GLY A 53 -1.30 -4.06 8.15
N GLU A 54 -1.50 -5.14 7.39
CA GLU A 54 -0.88 -6.44 7.68
C GLU A 54 0.65 -6.37 7.61
N LEU A 55 1.21 -5.69 6.60
CA LEU A 55 2.65 -5.50 6.45
C LEU A 55 3.23 -4.65 7.59
N LEU A 56 2.54 -3.58 7.98
CA LEU A 56 2.94 -2.72 9.10
C LEU A 56 3.01 -3.49 10.42
N LEU A 57 1.99 -4.30 10.72
CA LEU A 57 1.98 -5.15 11.91
C LEU A 57 3.15 -6.15 11.90
N LYS A 58 3.53 -6.64 10.73
CA LYS A 58 4.56 -7.66 10.58
C LYS A 58 6.00 -7.10 10.53
N GLU A 59 6.21 -5.92 9.96
CA GLU A 59 7.56 -5.38 9.73
C GLU A 59 7.92 -4.21 10.65
N ILE A 60 6.94 -3.48 11.19
CA ILE A 60 7.22 -2.32 12.07
C ILE A 60 6.95 -2.65 13.55
N LEU A 61 5.89 -3.39 13.86
CA LEU A 61 5.54 -3.78 15.23
C LEU A 61 6.15 -5.12 15.69
N ALA A 62 6.92 -5.80 14.83
CA ALA A 62 7.62 -7.04 15.20
C ALA A 62 8.93 -6.79 15.98
N VAL A 63 9.01 -5.67 16.71
CA VAL A 63 10.13 -5.32 17.60
C VAL A 63 9.66 -5.29 19.05
#